data_AF-A0AAU5BEI9-F1
#
_entry.id   AF-A0AAU5BEI9-F1
#
_cell.length_a   1.000
_cell.length_b   1.000
_cell.length_c   1.000
_cell.angle_alpha   90.00
_cell.angle_beta   90.00
_cell.angle_gamma   90.00
#
_symmetry.space_group_name_H-M   'P 1'
#
loop_
_entity.id
_entity.type
_entity.pdbx_description
1 polymer ?
#
loop_
_entity_poly.entity_id
_entity_poly.type
_entity_poly.pdbx_seq_one_letter_code
_entity_poly.pdbx_strand_id
1 'polypeptide(L)'
;MSREQRGPNEKLGTVLALAGISNAGLARRVNDLGAQRGLTLRYDKTSVARWVAKGMVPQGAAPHLIAAAIGAKLGRPVPLHEIGLADADPAPEVGLAFPRDVAEAVHSATELYRLDLAGRRGGNGIWQSLAGSFSVSAYATPASRWLITPADPSVARDSAAARTALLAGPGTVRPAPAGPAQNALVLPAGHGTVPVQPGPESVADASPLRVGHSDVAKLREAAQDARRWDSKYGGGDWRSSMVPECLRVDAAPLLLGSYSDEVGRALFGASAELTRLAGWMAFDTGQQEAAQRYYIQALRLARAAADVPLGGYVLASMSLQATYRGFADEGVDLAQAAVERNRGLATARTMSFFRLVEARAHAKAGDAPAAGAALRGAESWLERSRPGDSDPSWLGFYSYDRFAADAAECYRDLKAPRQVRRFTELALSKPTEEFVRSHGLRLVVSAVAELESGNLDAACAAGTRAVEVAGRISSARTTEYVRDLLHRLEPYGDEPRVAELRERARPLLVAPA
;
A
#
# COMPACT_ATOMS: atom_id res chain seq x y z
N MET A 1 -34.49 -10.53 -15.63
CA MET A 1 -34.65 -9.72 -14.39
C MET A 1 -34.58 -8.25 -14.78
N SER A 2 -35.71 -7.56 -14.64
CA SER A 2 -35.90 -6.15 -14.99
C SER A 2 -34.98 -5.28 -14.13
N ARG A 3 -34.13 -4.42 -14.73
CA ARG A 3 -33.39 -3.40 -13.98
C ARG A 3 -34.43 -2.46 -13.34
N GLU A 4 -34.60 -2.53 -12.02
CA GLU A 4 -35.33 -1.50 -11.28
C GLU A 4 -34.76 -0.13 -11.65
N GLN A 5 -35.60 0.76 -12.17
CA GLN A 5 -35.22 2.14 -12.41
C GLN A 5 -35.07 2.82 -11.04
N ARG A 6 -33.82 2.99 -10.58
CA ARG A 6 -33.51 3.78 -9.39
C ARG A 6 -33.98 5.23 -9.61
N GLY A 7 -34.71 5.79 -8.64
CA GLY A 7 -35.11 7.20 -8.63
C GLY A 7 -33.92 8.15 -8.42
N PRO A 8 -34.15 9.47 -8.39
CA PRO A 8 -33.12 10.47 -8.13
C PRO A 8 -32.30 10.20 -6.86
N ASN A 9 -30.99 10.43 -6.91
CA ASN A 9 -30.09 10.34 -5.77
C ASN A 9 -30.07 11.67 -5.00
N GLU A 10 -31.11 11.89 -4.20
CA GLU A 10 -31.29 13.09 -3.35
C GLU A 10 -30.15 13.28 -2.35
N LYS A 11 -29.56 12.17 -1.86
CA LYS A 11 -28.42 12.20 -0.95
C LYS A 11 -27.20 12.85 -1.58
N LEU A 12 -26.82 12.43 -2.79
CA LEU A 12 -25.73 13.04 -3.54
C LEU A 12 -26.04 14.52 -3.83
N GLY A 13 -27.25 14.85 -4.27
CA GLY A 13 -27.66 16.23 -4.53
C GLY A 13 -27.49 17.14 -3.31
N THR A 14 -27.94 16.69 -2.14
CA THR A 14 -27.85 17.42 -0.87
C THR A 14 -26.38 17.67 -0.48
N VAL A 15 -25.55 16.64 -0.55
CA VAL A 15 -24.13 16.74 -0.15
C VAL A 15 -23.35 17.66 -1.12
N LEU A 16 -23.66 17.65 -2.42
CA LEU A 16 -23.05 18.58 -3.38
C LEU A 16 -23.42 20.04 -3.08
N ALA A 17 -24.67 20.30 -2.70
CA ALA A 17 -25.13 21.62 -2.30
C ALA A 17 -24.40 22.09 -1.03
N LEU A 18 -24.30 21.24 0.00
CA LEU A 18 -23.57 21.53 1.24
C LEU A 18 -22.07 21.81 0.98
N ALA A 19 -21.45 21.06 0.08
CA ALA A 19 -20.04 21.25 -0.29
C ALA A 19 -19.81 22.48 -1.20
N GLY A 20 -20.88 23.12 -1.69
CA GLY A 20 -20.78 24.24 -2.64
C GLY A 20 -20.06 23.85 -3.94
N ILE A 21 -20.24 22.61 -4.40
CA ILE A 21 -19.55 22.07 -5.59
C ILE A 21 -20.52 21.94 -6.76
N SER A 22 -20.16 22.53 -7.90
CA SER A 22 -20.97 22.41 -9.13
C SER A 22 -20.75 21.05 -9.81
N ASN A 23 -21.70 20.62 -10.64
CA ASN A 23 -21.56 19.38 -11.42
C ASN A 23 -20.29 19.35 -12.28
N ALA A 24 -19.93 20.47 -12.90
CA ALA A 24 -18.68 20.59 -13.66
C ALA A 24 -17.45 20.53 -12.74
N GLY A 25 -17.54 21.14 -11.56
CA GLY A 25 -16.48 21.10 -10.54
C GLY A 25 -16.24 19.69 -10.00
N LEU A 26 -17.31 18.93 -9.73
CA LEU A 26 -17.21 17.54 -9.30
C LEU A 26 -16.61 16.67 -10.39
N ALA A 27 -17.11 16.76 -11.63
CA ALA A 27 -16.61 15.99 -12.77
C ALA A 27 -15.10 16.19 -12.96
N ARG A 28 -14.62 17.44 -12.91
CA ARG A 28 -13.19 17.77 -12.99
C ARG A 28 -12.42 17.09 -11.88
N ARG A 29 -12.82 17.26 -10.61
CA ARG A 29 -12.13 16.66 -9.46
C ARG A 29 -12.11 15.13 -9.50
N VAL A 30 -13.20 14.51 -9.94
CA VAL A 30 -13.26 13.04 -10.09
C VAL A 30 -12.29 12.58 -11.17
N ASN A 31 -12.20 13.28 -12.31
CA ASN A 31 -11.23 12.96 -13.35
C ASN A 31 -9.79 13.23 -12.88
N ASP A 32 -9.54 14.33 -12.15
CA ASP A 32 -8.22 14.67 -11.61
C ASP A 32 -7.75 13.61 -10.62
N LEU A 33 -8.61 13.21 -9.68
CA LEU A 33 -8.34 12.11 -8.74
C LEU A 33 -8.19 10.78 -9.47
N GLY A 34 -8.94 10.56 -10.54
CA GLY A 34 -8.78 9.41 -11.41
C GLY A 34 -7.40 9.39 -12.07
N ALA A 35 -6.98 10.49 -12.68
CA ALA A 35 -5.69 10.64 -13.34
C ALA A 35 -4.53 10.46 -12.36
N GLN A 36 -4.64 10.99 -11.14
CA GLN A 36 -3.68 10.76 -10.05
C GLN A 36 -3.53 9.27 -9.67
N ARG A 37 -4.54 8.45 -9.96
CA ARG A 37 -4.56 7.00 -9.73
C ARG A 37 -4.33 6.20 -11.02
N GLY A 38 -3.85 6.83 -12.09
CA GLY A 38 -3.64 6.18 -13.39
C GLY A 38 -4.94 5.71 -14.06
N LEU A 39 -6.08 6.31 -13.73
CA LEU A 39 -7.38 6.05 -14.34
C LEU A 39 -7.65 7.05 -15.47
N THR A 40 -7.96 6.53 -16.66
CA THR A 40 -8.47 7.38 -17.76
C THR A 40 -9.99 7.53 -17.62
N LEU A 41 -10.42 8.54 -16.86
CA LEU A 41 -11.83 8.88 -16.69
C LEU A 41 -12.21 10.10 -17.55
N ARG A 42 -13.45 10.10 -18.06
CA ARG A 42 -13.97 11.18 -18.93
C ARG A 42 -15.36 11.61 -18.49
N TYR A 43 -15.52 11.87 -17.19
CA TYR A 43 -16.78 12.39 -16.67
C TYR A 43 -16.93 13.88 -16.96
N ASP A 44 -18.15 14.30 -17.22
CA ASP A 44 -18.51 15.68 -17.50
C ASP A 44 -19.69 16.13 -16.60
N LYS A 45 -20.09 17.40 -16.72
CA LYS A 45 -21.24 17.92 -15.96
C LYS A 45 -22.52 17.10 -16.17
N THR A 46 -22.68 16.50 -17.35
CA THR A 46 -23.84 15.69 -17.74
C THR A 46 -23.83 14.34 -17.03
N SER A 47 -22.66 13.74 -16.85
CA SER A 47 -22.46 12.51 -16.08
C SER A 47 -22.92 12.70 -14.64
N VAL A 48 -22.47 13.78 -14.00
CA VAL A 48 -22.87 14.14 -12.63
C VAL A 48 -24.37 14.41 -12.54
N ALA A 49 -24.93 15.14 -13.50
CA ALA A 49 -26.37 15.39 -13.54
C ALA A 49 -27.18 14.08 -13.64
N ARG A 50 -26.68 13.06 -14.36
CA ARG A 50 -27.31 11.74 -14.42
C ARG A 50 -27.18 10.96 -13.10
N TRP A 51 -26.07 11.10 -12.37
CA TRP A 51 -25.91 10.48 -11.06
C TRP A 51 -26.93 11.02 -10.06
N VAL A 52 -27.15 12.34 -10.07
CA VAL A 52 -28.11 13.02 -9.17
C VAL A 52 -29.54 12.79 -9.65
N ALA A 53 -29.89 13.19 -10.87
CA ALA A 53 -31.29 13.23 -11.31
C ALA A 53 -31.86 11.86 -11.71
N LYS A 54 -31.02 10.92 -12.14
CA LYS A 54 -31.46 9.59 -12.61
C LYS A 54 -30.99 8.44 -11.72
N GLY A 55 -30.39 8.74 -10.56
CA GLY A 55 -29.83 7.72 -9.66
C GLY A 55 -28.79 6.82 -10.33
N MET A 56 -28.15 7.28 -11.42
CA MET A 56 -27.20 6.46 -12.17
C MET A 56 -25.95 6.22 -11.32
N VAL A 57 -25.62 4.97 -11.08
CA VAL A 57 -24.44 4.60 -10.30
C VAL A 57 -23.25 4.39 -11.24
N PRO A 58 -22.21 5.23 -11.16
CA PRO A 58 -21.01 5.02 -11.96
C PRO A 58 -20.29 3.75 -11.48
N GLN A 59 -19.65 3.05 -12.40
CA GLN A 59 -19.05 1.73 -12.14
C GLN A 59 -17.59 1.86 -11.67
N GLY A 60 -17.08 0.78 -11.06
CA GLY A 60 -15.69 0.66 -10.65
C GLY A 60 -15.29 1.69 -9.58
N ALA A 61 -14.14 2.35 -9.77
CA ALA A 61 -13.56 3.31 -8.82
C ALA A 61 -14.41 4.58 -8.56
N ALA A 62 -15.31 4.93 -9.49
CA ALA A 62 -15.92 6.25 -9.54
C ALA A 62 -16.76 6.65 -8.31
N PRO A 63 -17.56 5.78 -7.67
CA PRO A 63 -18.25 6.09 -6.42
C PRO A 63 -17.31 6.57 -5.31
N HIS A 64 -16.16 5.92 -5.16
CA HIS A 64 -15.16 6.28 -4.16
C HIS A 64 -14.43 7.59 -4.51
N LEU A 65 -14.19 7.86 -5.80
CA LEU A 65 -13.62 9.12 -6.25
C LEU A 65 -14.59 10.29 -6.03
N ILE A 66 -15.90 10.06 -6.19
CA ILE A 66 -16.94 11.04 -5.87
C ILE A 66 -16.92 11.36 -4.37
N ALA A 67 -16.93 10.32 -3.52
CA ALA A 67 -16.80 10.47 -2.07
C ALA A 67 -15.52 11.23 -1.69
N ALA A 68 -14.37 10.89 -2.27
CA ALA A 68 -13.10 11.57 -2.01
C ALA A 68 -13.11 13.04 -2.48
N ALA A 69 -13.65 13.33 -3.66
CA ALA A 69 -13.75 14.68 -4.20
C ALA A 69 -14.62 15.60 -3.32
N ILE A 70 -15.73 15.06 -2.82
CA ILE A 70 -16.62 15.77 -1.90
C ILE A 70 -15.96 15.92 -0.53
N GLY A 71 -15.38 14.86 0.02
CA GLY A 71 -14.75 14.88 1.33
C GLY A 71 -13.57 15.86 1.41
N ALA A 72 -12.76 15.94 0.35
CA ALA A 72 -11.70 16.95 0.24
C ALA A 72 -12.25 18.38 0.24
N LYS A 73 -13.45 18.60 -0.32
CA LYS A 73 -14.10 19.92 -0.34
C LYS A 73 -14.71 20.28 1.02
N LEU A 74 -15.20 19.28 1.76
CA LEU A 74 -15.80 19.44 3.10
C LEU A 74 -14.77 19.41 4.24
N GLY A 75 -13.53 19.00 3.98
CA GLY A 75 -12.52 18.82 5.02
C GLY A 75 -12.77 17.62 5.95
N ARG A 76 -13.63 16.67 5.55
CA ARG A 76 -13.90 15.44 6.31
C ARG A 76 -14.15 14.24 5.39
N PRO A 77 -13.93 13.00 5.84
CA PRO A 77 -14.34 11.81 5.10
C PRO A 77 -15.85 11.77 4.86
N VAL A 78 -16.25 11.27 3.68
CA VAL A 78 -17.65 11.08 3.27
C VAL A 78 -17.85 9.63 2.84
N PRO A 79 -18.58 8.79 3.59
CA PRO A 79 -18.82 7.40 3.22
C PRO A 79 -19.86 7.27 2.10
N LEU A 80 -19.81 6.18 1.33
CA LEU A 80 -20.70 5.97 0.16
C LEU A 80 -22.20 5.98 0.51
N HIS A 81 -22.57 5.53 1.71
CA HIS A 81 -23.97 5.55 2.16
C HIS A 81 -24.52 6.96 2.39
N GLU A 82 -23.64 7.92 2.72
CA GLU A 82 -24.00 9.33 2.90
C GLU A 82 -24.36 9.99 1.57
N ILE A 83 -23.75 9.54 0.48
CA ILE A 83 -24.02 10.03 -0.89
C ILE A 83 -24.91 9.09 -1.72
N GLY A 84 -25.56 8.10 -1.09
CA GLY A 84 -26.50 7.20 -1.76
C GLY A 84 -25.86 6.25 -2.78
N LEU A 85 -24.57 5.93 -2.62
CA LEU A 85 -23.80 5.04 -3.50
C LEU A 85 -23.30 3.77 -2.78
N ALA A 86 -23.91 3.38 -1.65
CA ALA A 86 -23.47 2.23 -0.84
C ALA A 86 -23.44 0.90 -1.62
N ASP A 87 -24.39 0.68 -2.52
CA ASP A 87 -24.53 -0.57 -3.28
C ASP A 87 -23.69 -0.59 -4.58
N ALA A 88 -22.81 0.39 -4.79
CA ALA A 88 -22.17 0.61 -6.08
C ALA A 88 -21.05 -0.38 -6.43
N ASP A 89 -20.49 -1.10 -5.43
CA ASP A 89 -19.60 -2.26 -5.60
C ASP A 89 -19.32 -2.91 -4.22
N PRO A 90 -19.41 -4.25 -4.05
CA PRO A 90 -18.98 -4.97 -2.84
C PRO A 90 -17.46 -5.04 -2.58
N ALA A 91 -16.67 -4.05 -2.98
CA ALA A 91 -15.29 -3.92 -2.48
C ALA A 91 -15.11 -3.07 -1.18
N PRO A 92 -15.94 -3.12 -0.11
CA PRO A 92 -15.66 -2.35 1.10
C PRO A 92 -14.72 -3.01 2.12
N GLU A 93 -14.38 -4.30 2.04
CA GLU A 93 -13.55 -4.95 3.09
C GLU A 93 -12.45 -5.91 2.61
N VAL A 94 -12.39 -6.26 1.31
CA VAL A 94 -11.38 -7.23 0.84
C VAL A 94 -9.97 -6.68 1.11
N GLY A 95 -9.16 -7.48 1.78
CA GLY A 95 -7.82 -7.10 2.21
C GLY A 95 -7.76 -6.12 3.39
N LEU A 96 -8.89 -5.63 3.91
CA LEU A 96 -8.95 -4.75 5.09
C LEU A 96 -9.22 -5.53 6.40
N ALA A 97 -9.73 -6.75 6.30
CA ALA A 97 -9.89 -7.63 7.46
C ALA A 97 -8.54 -8.06 8.03
N PHE A 98 -8.47 -8.21 9.36
CA PHE A 98 -7.36 -8.85 10.07
C PHE A 98 -7.88 -10.11 10.80
N PRO A 99 -8.04 -11.24 10.09
CA PRO A 99 -8.73 -12.42 10.63
C PRO A 99 -8.04 -13.01 11.85
N ARG A 100 -8.84 -13.65 12.72
CA ARG A 100 -8.28 -14.36 13.89
C ARG A 100 -7.69 -15.70 13.48
N ASP A 101 -8.33 -16.41 12.57
CA ASP A 101 -7.94 -17.73 12.09
C ASP A 101 -6.91 -17.66 10.95
N VAL A 102 -6.12 -18.72 10.76
CA VAL A 102 -5.08 -18.81 9.71
C VAL A 102 -5.71 -19.12 8.33
N ALA A 103 -6.74 -19.97 8.27
CA ALA A 103 -7.40 -20.28 7.00
C ALA A 103 -8.14 -19.06 6.45
N GLU A 104 -8.81 -18.29 7.31
CA GLU A 104 -9.40 -16.99 6.91
C GLU A 104 -8.35 -15.98 6.45
N ALA A 105 -7.16 -15.98 7.07
CA ALA A 105 -6.06 -15.12 6.62
C ALA A 105 -5.55 -15.50 5.22
N VAL A 106 -5.38 -16.81 4.94
CA VAL A 106 -5.04 -17.31 3.61
C VAL A 106 -6.13 -16.94 2.61
N HIS A 107 -7.40 -17.12 2.96
CA HIS A 107 -8.52 -16.73 2.09
C HIS A 107 -8.47 -15.22 1.78
N SER A 108 -8.38 -14.37 2.81
CA SER A 108 -8.35 -12.90 2.66
C SER A 108 -7.19 -12.42 1.77
N ALA A 109 -5.99 -13.00 1.97
CA ALA A 109 -4.82 -12.67 1.16
C ALA A 109 -4.95 -13.15 -0.28
N THR A 110 -5.41 -14.39 -0.49
CA THR A 110 -5.52 -14.96 -1.84
C THR A 110 -6.65 -14.33 -2.66
N GLU A 111 -7.76 -13.93 -2.04
CA GLU A 111 -8.80 -13.12 -2.69
C GLU A 111 -8.23 -11.76 -3.14
N LEU A 112 -7.46 -11.07 -2.28
CA LEU A 112 -6.80 -9.82 -2.65
C LEU A 112 -5.90 -9.99 -3.89
N TYR A 113 -5.10 -11.06 -3.95
CA TYR A 113 -4.17 -11.30 -5.07
C TYR A 113 -4.89 -11.60 -6.38
N ARG A 114 -6.08 -12.22 -6.33
CA ARG A 114 -6.87 -12.51 -7.54
C ARG A 114 -7.52 -11.25 -8.11
N LEU A 115 -8.03 -10.36 -7.24
CA LEU A 115 -8.74 -9.15 -7.69
C LEU A 115 -7.81 -8.15 -8.39
N ASP A 116 -6.56 -8.04 -7.95
CA ASP A 116 -5.61 -7.03 -8.45
C ASP A 116 -5.43 -7.08 -9.99
N LEU A 117 -5.40 -8.27 -10.59
CA LEU A 117 -5.09 -8.41 -12.02
C LEU A 117 -6.28 -8.37 -12.99
N ALA A 118 -7.51 -8.28 -12.50
CA ALA A 118 -8.68 -8.11 -13.37
C ALA A 118 -8.60 -6.82 -14.22
N GLY A 119 -7.77 -5.84 -13.83
CA GLY A 119 -7.50 -4.61 -14.59
C GLY A 119 -6.67 -4.79 -15.87
N ARG A 120 -5.76 -5.78 -15.95
CA ARG A 120 -4.83 -5.92 -17.09
C ARG A 120 -5.50 -6.28 -18.41
N ARG A 121 -6.58 -7.06 -18.40
CA ARG A 121 -7.27 -7.50 -19.64
C ARG A 121 -7.97 -6.36 -20.38
N GLY A 122 -8.15 -5.19 -19.74
CA GLY A 122 -8.82 -4.01 -20.31
C GLY A 122 -7.90 -2.86 -20.71
N GLY A 123 -6.57 -3.02 -20.69
CA GLY A 123 -5.62 -1.92 -20.96
C GLY A 123 -5.49 -0.91 -19.80
N ASN A 124 -5.90 -1.33 -18.61
CA ASN A 124 -6.08 -0.51 -17.43
C ASN A 124 -5.03 -0.90 -16.36
N GLY A 125 -4.50 0.06 -15.61
CA GLY A 125 -3.37 -0.12 -14.68
C GLY A 125 -3.58 -1.21 -13.60
N ILE A 126 -2.47 -1.69 -13.02
CA ILE A 126 -2.45 -2.89 -12.12
C ILE A 126 -3.39 -2.75 -10.92
N TRP A 127 -3.61 -1.55 -10.39
CA TRP A 127 -4.27 -1.36 -9.08
C TRP A 127 -5.75 -0.92 -9.17
N GLN A 128 -6.33 -0.88 -10.37
CA GLN A 128 -7.63 -0.22 -10.59
C GLN A 128 -8.82 -0.94 -9.93
N SER A 129 -8.77 -2.28 -9.81
CA SER A 129 -9.82 -3.08 -9.17
C SER A 129 -9.85 -2.91 -7.65
N LEU A 130 -8.80 -2.32 -7.05
CA LEU A 130 -8.71 -2.01 -5.63
C LEU A 130 -9.00 -0.53 -5.33
N ALA A 131 -9.58 0.20 -6.28
CA ALA A 131 -9.91 1.60 -6.10
C ALA A 131 -10.97 1.78 -4.99
N GLY A 132 -10.59 2.46 -3.92
CA GLY A 132 -11.43 2.75 -2.76
C GLY A 132 -11.12 4.12 -2.15
N SER A 133 -11.40 4.28 -0.85
CA SER A 133 -10.91 5.40 -0.04
C SER A 133 -9.97 4.89 1.05
N PHE A 134 -8.80 5.53 1.19
CA PHE A 134 -7.87 5.25 2.28
C PHE A 134 -8.47 5.74 3.60
N SER A 135 -8.45 4.89 4.64
CA SER A 135 -8.87 5.27 5.99
C SER A 135 -7.81 4.88 7.01
N VAL A 136 -7.19 5.85 7.68
CA VAL A 136 -6.13 5.55 8.66
C VAL A 136 -6.63 4.64 9.80
N SER A 137 -7.91 4.75 10.18
CA SER A 137 -8.54 3.92 11.20
C SER A 137 -8.56 2.42 10.88
N ALA A 138 -8.42 2.04 9.60
CA ALA A 138 -8.32 0.63 9.21
C ALA A 138 -7.05 -0.05 9.75
N TYR A 139 -6.04 0.73 10.18
CA TYR A 139 -4.84 0.21 10.83
C TYR A 139 -4.98 -0.06 12.33
N ALA A 140 -5.97 0.52 13.00
CA ALA A 140 -6.10 0.42 14.45
C ALA A 140 -6.29 -1.04 14.92
N THR A 141 -7.19 -1.79 14.29
CA THR A 141 -7.43 -3.20 14.64
C THR A 141 -6.23 -4.11 14.33
N PRO A 142 -5.64 -4.07 13.11
CA PRO A 142 -4.42 -4.80 12.80
C PRO A 142 -3.27 -4.52 13.79
N ALA A 143 -2.98 -3.25 14.06
CA ALA A 143 -1.88 -2.85 14.95
C ALA A 143 -2.13 -3.30 16.40
N SER A 144 -3.32 -3.04 16.94
CA SER A 144 -3.69 -3.48 18.29
C SER A 144 -3.59 -5.00 18.43
N ARG A 145 -4.18 -5.76 17.50
CA ARG A 145 -4.14 -7.23 17.56
C ARG A 145 -2.73 -7.77 17.42
N TRP A 146 -1.91 -7.18 16.56
CA TRP A 146 -0.51 -7.55 16.42
C TRP A 146 0.28 -7.36 17.72
N LEU A 147 0.05 -6.26 18.43
CA LEU A 147 0.72 -5.97 19.70
C LEU A 147 0.37 -6.96 20.81
N ILE A 148 -0.92 -7.25 20.97
CA ILE A 148 -1.43 -7.99 22.13
C ILE A 148 -1.61 -9.49 21.91
N THR A 149 -1.72 -9.93 20.65
CA THR A 149 -1.97 -11.34 20.33
C THR A 149 -0.63 -12.04 20.03
N PRO A 150 -0.34 -13.21 20.63
CA PRO A 150 0.82 -14.00 20.26
C PRO A 150 0.72 -14.51 18.81
N ALA A 151 1.82 -15.10 18.32
CA ALA A 151 1.83 -15.79 17.04
C ALA A 151 0.82 -16.94 17.01
N ASP A 152 0.35 -17.30 15.82
CA ASP A 152 -0.57 -18.43 15.67
C ASP A 152 0.14 -19.73 16.13
N PRO A 153 -0.51 -20.57 16.97
CA PRO A 153 0.13 -21.72 17.60
C PRO A 153 0.56 -22.78 16.60
N SER A 154 -0.21 -22.94 15.53
CA SER A 154 0.14 -23.80 14.39
C SER A 154 -0.40 -23.17 13.11
N VAL A 155 0.35 -23.35 12.04
CA VAL A 155 -0.05 -23.04 10.66
C VAL A 155 -0.08 -24.28 9.78
N ALA A 156 0.22 -25.47 10.31
CA ALA A 156 0.23 -26.71 9.53
C ALA A 156 -1.11 -26.94 8.81
N ARG A 157 -1.03 -27.44 7.57
CA ARG A 157 -2.20 -27.66 6.73
C ARG A 157 -2.14 -29.02 6.06
N ASP A 158 -3.06 -29.90 6.45
CA ASP A 158 -3.15 -31.25 5.90
C ASP A 158 -3.86 -31.28 4.54
N SER A 159 -3.63 -32.34 3.78
CA SER A 159 -4.20 -32.54 2.44
C SER A 159 -5.74 -32.50 2.41
N ALA A 160 -6.43 -32.92 3.49
CA ALA A 160 -7.89 -32.83 3.57
C ALA A 160 -8.39 -31.36 3.67
N ALA A 161 -7.72 -30.55 4.48
CA ALA A 161 -8.01 -29.12 4.59
C ALA A 161 -7.68 -28.39 3.28
N ALA A 162 -6.56 -28.75 2.62
CA ALA A 162 -6.19 -28.21 1.31
C ALA A 162 -7.24 -28.51 0.23
N ARG A 163 -7.72 -29.77 0.15
CA ARG A 163 -8.81 -30.16 -0.77
C ARG A 163 -10.09 -29.37 -0.54
N THR A 164 -10.47 -29.16 0.73
CA THR A 164 -11.69 -28.39 1.07
C THR A 164 -11.62 -26.96 0.55
N ALA A 165 -10.46 -26.29 0.65
CA ALA A 165 -10.30 -24.94 0.12
C ALA A 165 -10.27 -24.88 -1.41
N LEU A 166 -9.73 -25.90 -2.07
CA LEU A 166 -9.76 -26.02 -3.53
C LEU A 166 -11.20 -26.15 -4.06
N LEU A 167 -12.03 -26.93 -3.35
CA LEU A 167 -13.42 -27.21 -3.71
C LEU A 167 -14.39 -26.08 -3.36
N ALA A 168 -14.08 -25.23 -2.37
CA ALA A 168 -15.00 -24.20 -1.88
C ALA A 168 -15.34 -23.13 -2.94
N GLY A 169 -14.47 -22.90 -3.93
CA GLY A 169 -14.67 -21.89 -4.98
C GLY A 169 -14.87 -20.46 -4.45
N PRO A 170 -14.83 -19.43 -5.30
CA PRO A 170 -15.10 -18.06 -4.86
C PRO A 170 -16.61 -17.90 -4.62
N GLY A 171 -17.01 -17.75 -3.35
CA GLY A 171 -18.38 -17.32 -2.98
C GLY A 171 -19.13 -18.15 -1.94
N THR A 172 -18.59 -19.24 -1.41
CA THR A 172 -19.28 -19.98 -0.33
C THR A 172 -18.92 -19.43 1.05
N VAL A 173 -19.60 -18.35 1.45
CA VAL A 173 -19.70 -18.00 2.87
C VAL A 173 -20.54 -19.09 3.53
N ARG A 174 -19.92 -19.94 4.36
CA ARG A 174 -20.69 -20.89 5.19
C ARG A 174 -21.40 -20.11 6.29
N PRO A 175 -22.74 -20.20 6.43
CA PRO A 175 -23.36 -19.81 7.68
C PRO A 175 -22.89 -20.75 8.79
N ALA A 176 -22.70 -20.21 9.99
CA ALA A 176 -22.38 -20.98 11.19
C ALA A 176 -23.42 -22.10 11.41
N PRO A 177 -23.04 -23.28 11.92
CA PRO A 177 -23.96 -24.40 12.06
C PRO A 177 -25.07 -24.06 13.07
N ALA A 178 -26.31 -23.95 12.57
CA ALA A 178 -27.49 -23.98 13.41
C ALA A 178 -27.69 -25.42 13.94
N GLY A 179 -28.08 -25.53 15.21
CA GLY A 179 -28.31 -26.79 15.91
C GLY A 179 -29.40 -27.68 15.29
N PRO A 180 -29.59 -28.90 15.82
CA PRO A 180 -30.30 -29.96 15.12
C PRO A 180 -31.82 -29.68 15.12
N ALA A 181 -32.42 -29.66 13.92
CA ALA A 181 -33.86 -29.73 13.75
C ALA A 181 -34.20 -30.88 12.80
N GLN A 182 -35.21 -31.63 13.20
CA GLN A 182 -35.62 -32.95 12.73
C GLN A 182 -36.57 -32.87 11.52
N ASN A 183 -36.58 -33.95 10.73
CA ASN A 183 -37.65 -34.47 9.86
C ASN A 183 -38.26 -33.60 8.74
N ALA A 184 -38.07 -34.06 7.49
CA ALA A 184 -39.12 -34.20 6.45
C ALA A 184 -38.57 -35.08 5.30
N LEU A 185 -38.96 -36.36 5.23
CA LEU A 185 -39.95 -36.95 4.31
C LEU A 185 -39.51 -37.04 2.83
N VAL A 186 -39.23 -38.30 2.44
CA VAL A 186 -38.94 -38.80 1.09
C VAL A 186 -40.23 -39.27 0.42
N LEU A 187 -40.47 -38.92 -0.85
CA LEU A 187 -41.28 -39.70 -1.81
C LEU A 187 -40.75 -39.53 -3.26
N PRO A 188 -41.01 -40.48 -4.19
CA PRO A 188 -40.08 -40.81 -5.28
C PRO A 188 -40.52 -40.46 -6.73
N ALA A 189 -39.49 -40.40 -7.58
CA ALA A 189 -39.36 -40.73 -9.02
C ALA A 189 -40.44 -40.36 -10.06
N GLY A 190 -40.02 -39.56 -11.05
CA GLY A 190 -40.61 -39.50 -12.40
C GLY A 190 -39.50 -39.55 -13.45
N HIS A 191 -39.57 -40.53 -14.36
CA HIS A 191 -38.58 -40.79 -15.40
C HIS A 191 -38.75 -39.83 -16.59
N GLY A 192 -37.65 -39.20 -17.00
CA GLY A 192 -37.57 -38.43 -18.24
C GLY A 192 -36.12 -38.42 -18.74
N THR A 193 -35.86 -39.15 -19.82
CA THR A 193 -34.56 -39.24 -20.48
C THR A 193 -34.22 -37.93 -21.20
N VAL A 194 -33.21 -37.22 -20.70
CA VAL A 194 -32.58 -36.03 -21.33
C VAL A 194 -31.25 -36.47 -21.96
N PRO A 195 -30.84 -35.91 -23.13
CA PRO A 195 -29.62 -36.32 -23.81
C PRO A 195 -28.37 -36.07 -22.96
N VAL A 196 -27.48 -37.06 -22.90
CA VAL A 196 -26.20 -37.00 -22.21
C VAL A 196 -25.35 -35.87 -22.81
N GLN A 197 -25.23 -34.76 -22.09
CA GLN A 197 -24.12 -33.81 -22.28
C GLN A 197 -22.84 -34.42 -21.68
N PRO A 198 -21.65 -34.17 -22.26
CA PRO A 198 -20.40 -34.60 -21.67
C PRO A 198 -20.29 -33.97 -20.27
N GLY A 199 -20.15 -34.82 -19.25
CA GLY A 199 -20.08 -34.40 -17.86
C GLY A 199 -18.89 -33.48 -17.56
N PRO A 200 -18.93 -32.72 -16.46
CA PRO A 200 -17.79 -31.94 -16.03
C PRO A 200 -16.60 -32.89 -15.80
N GLU A 201 -15.47 -32.60 -16.44
CA GLU A 201 -14.21 -33.25 -16.11
C GLU A 201 -14.02 -33.23 -14.59
N SER A 202 -13.73 -34.41 -14.04
CA SER A 202 -13.59 -34.66 -12.61
C SER A 202 -12.57 -33.73 -11.96
N VAL A 203 -13.05 -32.65 -11.32
CA VAL A 203 -12.27 -31.83 -10.37
C VAL A 203 -11.95 -32.63 -9.09
N ALA A 204 -12.50 -33.85 -8.94
CA ALA A 204 -12.37 -34.68 -7.75
C ALA A 204 -11.00 -35.36 -7.59
N ASP A 205 -10.12 -35.33 -8.59
CA ASP A 205 -8.84 -36.05 -8.57
C ASP A 205 -7.59 -35.15 -8.41
N ALA A 206 -7.78 -33.84 -8.20
CA ALA A 206 -6.65 -32.94 -7.95
C ALA A 206 -6.09 -33.18 -6.53
N SER A 207 -5.04 -33.98 -6.43
CA SER A 207 -4.25 -34.11 -5.20
C SER A 207 -3.69 -32.73 -4.82
N PRO A 208 -3.88 -32.26 -3.58
CA PRO A 208 -3.44 -30.94 -3.16
C PRO A 208 -1.92 -30.83 -3.25
N LEU A 209 -1.45 -29.69 -3.76
CA LEU A 209 -0.03 -29.39 -3.88
C LEU A 209 0.67 -29.59 -2.52
N ARG A 210 1.71 -30.43 -2.50
CA ARG A 210 2.60 -30.61 -1.33
C ARG A 210 3.71 -29.58 -1.41
N VAL A 211 3.77 -28.67 -0.45
CA VAL A 211 4.72 -27.55 -0.45
C VAL A 211 5.95 -27.90 0.36
N GLY A 212 7.14 -27.59 -0.18
CA GLY A 212 8.41 -27.81 0.49
C GLY A 212 9.29 -26.55 0.60
N HIS A 213 10.45 -26.70 1.24
CA HIS A 213 11.40 -25.58 1.42
C HIS A 213 11.89 -24.97 0.10
N SER A 214 12.00 -25.76 -0.97
CA SER A 214 12.39 -25.27 -2.30
C SER A 214 11.38 -24.29 -2.88
N ASP A 215 10.08 -24.48 -2.61
CA ASP A 215 9.04 -23.57 -3.08
C ASP A 215 9.10 -22.24 -2.32
N VAL A 216 9.37 -22.32 -1.01
CA VAL A 216 9.59 -21.13 -0.17
C VAL A 216 10.84 -20.37 -0.61
N ALA A 217 11.92 -21.07 -0.96
CA ALA A 217 13.15 -20.46 -1.44
C ALA A 217 12.90 -19.62 -2.70
N LYS A 218 12.14 -20.14 -3.67
CA LYS A 218 11.75 -19.39 -4.88
C LYS A 218 11.02 -18.08 -4.55
N LEU A 219 10.08 -18.09 -3.60
CA LEU A 219 9.38 -16.87 -3.19
C LEU A 219 10.32 -15.84 -2.52
N ARG A 220 11.28 -16.31 -1.73
CA ARG A 220 12.29 -15.44 -1.10
C ARG A 220 13.22 -14.80 -2.12
N GLU A 221 13.66 -15.57 -3.12
CA GLU A 221 14.45 -15.05 -4.24
C GLU A 221 13.67 -14.00 -5.02
N ALA A 222 12.41 -14.27 -5.37
CA ALA A 222 11.53 -13.29 -6.02
C ALA A 222 11.39 -11.99 -5.20
N ALA A 223 11.26 -12.10 -3.87
CA ALA A 223 11.19 -10.94 -3.00
C ALA A 223 12.50 -10.13 -2.98
N GLN A 224 13.65 -10.81 -2.98
CA GLN A 224 14.97 -10.17 -3.03
C GLN A 224 15.20 -9.45 -4.35
N ASP A 225 14.87 -10.07 -5.46
CA ASP A 225 14.99 -9.46 -6.79
C ASP A 225 14.09 -8.24 -6.91
N ALA A 226 12.81 -8.37 -6.52
CA ALA A 226 11.87 -7.25 -6.54
C ALA A 226 12.37 -6.04 -5.72
N ARG A 227 13.00 -6.27 -4.56
CA ARG A 227 13.62 -5.19 -3.76
C ARG A 227 14.76 -4.49 -4.48
N ARG A 228 15.63 -5.25 -5.15
CA ARG A 228 16.76 -4.69 -5.90
C ARG A 228 16.26 -3.82 -7.05
N TRP A 229 15.24 -4.29 -7.77
CA TRP A 229 14.62 -3.53 -8.87
C TRP A 229 13.89 -2.28 -8.37
N ASP A 230 13.09 -2.35 -7.29
CA ASP A 230 12.44 -1.17 -6.68
C ASP A 230 13.45 -0.11 -6.23
N SER A 231 14.55 -0.54 -5.60
CA SER A 231 15.59 0.38 -5.11
C SER A 231 16.27 1.17 -6.24
N LYS A 232 16.46 0.52 -7.40
CA LYS A 232 17.17 1.07 -8.54
C LYS A 232 16.28 1.83 -9.52
N TYR A 233 15.04 1.39 -9.75
CA TYR A 233 14.17 1.92 -10.81
C TYR A 233 12.82 2.45 -10.32
N GLY A 234 12.47 2.21 -9.05
CA GLY A 234 11.21 2.63 -8.44
C GLY A 234 10.10 1.58 -8.50
N GLY A 235 9.02 1.86 -7.78
CA GLY A 235 7.93 0.92 -7.57
C GLY A 235 7.05 0.69 -8.80
N GLY A 236 7.09 1.61 -9.77
CA GLY A 236 6.37 1.48 -11.05
C GLY A 236 7.19 0.85 -12.19
N ASP A 237 8.44 0.44 -11.95
CA ASP A 237 9.21 -0.32 -12.93
C ASP A 237 8.52 -1.64 -13.29
N TRP A 238 8.68 -2.11 -14.52
CA TRP A 238 7.97 -3.29 -15.02
C TRP A 238 8.35 -4.58 -14.31
N ARG A 239 9.60 -4.73 -13.83
CA ARG A 239 10.03 -5.91 -13.07
C ARG A 239 9.50 -5.88 -11.64
N SER A 240 9.53 -4.70 -11.02
CA SER A 240 8.85 -4.48 -9.75
C SER A 240 7.36 -4.84 -9.89
N SER A 241 6.71 -4.38 -10.96
CA SER A 241 5.30 -4.61 -11.30
C SER A 241 4.88 -6.08 -11.52
N MET A 242 5.81 -7.03 -11.39
CA MET A 242 5.50 -8.47 -11.41
C MET A 242 5.17 -9.05 -10.03
N VAL A 243 5.45 -8.35 -8.93
CA VAL A 243 5.18 -8.86 -7.56
C VAL A 243 3.73 -9.29 -7.35
N PRO A 244 2.70 -8.52 -7.78
CA PRO A 244 1.31 -8.97 -7.63
C PRO A 244 0.98 -10.23 -8.44
N GLU A 245 1.62 -10.39 -9.60
CA GLU A 245 1.49 -11.59 -10.40
C GLU A 245 2.13 -12.79 -9.68
N CYS A 246 3.35 -12.64 -9.15
CA CYS A 246 4.00 -13.68 -8.33
C CYS A 246 3.16 -14.08 -7.11
N LEU A 247 2.55 -13.10 -6.41
CA LEU A 247 1.62 -13.37 -5.32
C LEU A 247 0.42 -14.21 -5.78
N ARG A 248 -0.10 -13.95 -6.98
CA ARG A 248 -1.28 -14.64 -7.53
C ARG A 248 -0.95 -16.03 -8.10
N VAL A 249 0.14 -16.17 -8.85
CA VAL A 249 0.48 -17.40 -9.59
C VAL A 249 1.36 -18.36 -8.80
N ASP A 250 2.20 -17.83 -7.90
CA ASP A 250 3.13 -18.64 -7.13
C ASP A 250 2.68 -18.73 -5.67
N ALA A 251 2.56 -17.60 -4.97
CA ALA A 251 2.31 -17.63 -3.53
C ALA A 251 0.89 -18.16 -3.18
N ALA A 252 -0.15 -17.74 -3.91
CA ALA A 252 -1.52 -18.15 -3.61
C ALA A 252 -1.75 -19.66 -3.73
N PRO A 253 -1.32 -20.36 -4.82
CA PRO A 253 -1.43 -21.82 -4.88
C PRO A 253 -0.67 -22.53 -3.77
N LEU A 254 0.52 -22.04 -3.39
CA LEU A 254 1.30 -22.60 -2.29
C LEU A 254 0.60 -22.44 -0.93
N LEU A 255 0.05 -21.26 -0.64
CA LEU A 255 -0.70 -21.00 0.60
C LEU A 255 -1.96 -21.87 0.74
N LEU A 256 -2.57 -22.25 -0.39
CA LEU A 256 -3.73 -23.15 -0.46
C LEU A 256 -3.36 -24.65 -0.45
N GLY A 257 -2.06 -24.97 -0.59
CA GLY A 257 -1.53 -26.33 -0.59
C GLY A 257 -1.50 -26.99 0.79
N SER A 258 -0.72 -28.06 0.92
CA SER A 258 -0.47 -28.78 2.17
C SER A 258 1.00 -28.66 2.59
N TYR A 259 1.24 -28.44 3.87
CA TYR A 259 2.57 -28.16 4.44
C TYR A 259 2.63 -28.48 5.93
N SER A 260 3.84 -28.80 6.42
CA SER A 260 4.14 -28.87 7.84
C SER A 260 4.14 -27.48 8.48
N ASP A 261 4.15 -27.42 9.81
CA ASP A 261 4.21 -26.14 10.54
C ASP A 261 5.46 -25.33 10.18
N GLU A 262 6.62 -25.99 10.15
CA GLU A 262 7.91 -25.36 9.82
C GLU A 262 7.92 -24.76 8.41
N VAL A 263 7.53 -25.54 7.40
CA VAL A 263 7.44 -25.07 6.01
C VAL A 263 6.38 -23.98 5.89
N GLY A 264 5.24 -24.14 6.58
CA GLY A 264 4.19 -23.14 6.65
C GLY A 264 4.69 -21.80 7.15
N ARG A 265 5.39 -21.75 8.29
CA ARG A 265 5.94 -20.50 8.84
C ARG A 265 6.89 -19.82 7.87
N ALA A 266 7.76 -20.60 7.23
CA ALA A 266 8.69 -20.11 6.22
C ALA A 266 7.94 -19.54 4.99
N LEU A 267 6.88 -20.23 4.53
CA LEU A 267 6.01 -19.80 3.43
C LEU A 267 5.24 -18.52 3.77
N PHE A 268 4.67 -18.43 4.98
CA PHE A 268 3.97 -17.24 5.45
C PHE A 268 4.91 -16.03 5.54
N GLY A 269 6.16 -16.22 5.99
CA GLY A 269 7.17 -15.15 6.03
C GLY A 269 7.53 -14.64 4.63
N ALA A 270 7.83 -15.55 3.70
CA ALA A 270 8.14 -15.18 2.31
C ALA A 270 6.94 -14.48 1.62
N SER A 271 5.73 -15.01 1.85
CA SER A 271 4.50 -14.42 1.33
C SER A 271 4.27 -13.02 1.90
N ALA A 272 4.36 -12.86 3.23
CA ALA A 272 4.20 -11.57 3.90
C ALA A 272 5.16 -10.50 3.37
N GLU A 273 6.41 -10.89 3.11
CA GLU A 273 7.43 -10.00 2.54
C GLU A 273 7.07 -9.54 1.11
N LEU A 274 6.62 -10.46 0.24
CA LEU A 274 6.10 -10.15 -1.09
C LEU A 274 4.84 -9.27 -1.02
N THR A 275 3.91 -9.58 -0.12
CA THR A 275 2.68 -8.79 0.10
C THR A 275 3.03 -7.36 0.51
N ARG A 276 3.98 -7.19 1.43
CA ARG A 276 4.45 -5.87 1.86
C ARG A 276 5.15 -5.13 0.71
N LEU A 277 5.90 -5.84 -0.15
CA LEU A 277 6.51 -5.25 -1.35
C LEU A 277 5.46 -4.74 -2.34
N ALA A 278 4.42 -5.53 -2.63
CA ALA A 278 3.28 -5.07 -3.43
C ALA A 278 2.65 -3.80 -2.83
N GLY A 279 2.47 -3.78 -1.50
CA GLY A 279 2.00 -2.59 -0.79
C GLY A 279 2.92 -1.38 -0.94
N TRP A 280 4.23 -1.58 -0.86
CA TRP A 280 5.23 -0.51 -1.06
C TRP A 280 5.24 0.05 -2.48
N MET A 281 5.07 -0.80 -3.49
CA MET A 281 4.99 -0.36 -4.87
C MET A 281 3.70 0.41 -5.13
N ALA A 282 2.57 -0.09 -4.64
CA ALA A 282 1.30 0.63 -4.68
C ALA A 282 1.43 2.00 -3.98
N PHE A 283 2.10 2.05 -2.82
CA PHE A 283 2.36 3.29 -2.12
C PHE A 283 3.23 4.26 -2.93
N ASP A 284 4.31 3.78 -3.55
CA ASP A 284 5.22 4.59 -4.36
C ASP A 284 4.60 5.12 -5.65
N THR A 285 3.66 4.38 -6.22
CA THR A 285 2.91 4.74 -7.44
C THR A 285 1.63 5.52 -7.12
N GLY A 286 1.41 5.93 -5.86
CA GLY A 286 0.29 6.78 -5.44
C GLY A 286 -1.01 6.03 -5.13
N GLN A 287 -1.03 4.70 -5.21
CA GLN A 287 -2.20 3.85 -5.00
C GLN A 287 -2.38 3.49 -3.52
N GLN A 288 -2.77 4.49 -2.74
CA GLN A 288 -2.83 4.44 -1.28
C GLN A 288 -3.75 3.33 -0.74
N GLU A 289 -4.89 3.12 -1.40
CA GLU A 289 -5.89 2.14 -0.96
C GLU A 289 -5.46 0.70 -1.23
N ALA A 290 -4.76 0.46 -2.34
CA ALA A 290 -4.15 -0.83 -2.60
C ALA A 290 -3.05 -1.10 -1.57
N ALA A 291 -2.16 -0.11 -1.36
CA ALA A 291 -1.09 -0.21 -0.36
C ALA A 291 -1.61 -0.59 1.03
N GLN A 292 -2.69 0.05 1.47
CA GLN A 292 -3.30 -0.24 2.76
C GLN A 292 -3.76 -1.69 2.90
N ARG A 293 -4.45 -2.23 1.90
CA ARG A 293 -4.90 -3.63 1.91
C ARG A 293 -3.73 -4.59 1.95
N TYR A 294 -2.71 -4.36 1.13
CA TYR A 294 -1.50 -5.17 1.13
C TYR A 294 -0.77 -5.14 2.47
N TYR A 295 -0.62 -3.98 3.10
CA TYR A 295 0.02 -3.91 4.41
C TYR A 295 -0.77 -4.66 5.49
N ILE A 296 -2.11 -4.54 5.52
CA ILE A 296 -2.94 -5.26 6.49
C ILE A 296 -2.77 -6.78 6.32
N GLN A 297 -2.81 -7.28 5.08
CA GLN A 297 -2.62 -8.70 4.82
C GLN A 297 -1.18 -9.15 5.12
N ALA A 298 -0.17 -8.34 4.79
CA ALA A 298 1.23 -8.63 5.11
C ALA A 298 1.45 -8.78 6.62
N LEU A 299 0.84 -7.90 7.43
CA LEU A 299 0.94 -7.96 8.89
C LEU A 299 0.29 -9.24 9.43
N ARG A 300 -0.85 -9.65 8.87
CA ARG A 300 -1.53 -10.88 9.27
C ARG A 300 -0.70 -12.12 8.92
N LEU A 301 -0.11 -12.15 7.73
CA LEU A 301 0.76 -13.25 7.28
C LEU A 301 2.06 -13.31 8.09
N ALA A 302 2.67 -12.17 8.44
CA ALA A 302 3.82 -12.13 9.35
C ALA A 302 3.49 -12.76 10.72
N ARG A 303 2.22 -12.68 11.15
CA ARG A 303 1.78 -13.24 12.45
C ARG A 303 1.72 -14.76 12.38
N ALA A 304 1.19 -15.28 11.28
CA ALA A 304 1.18 -16.71 10.99
C ALA A 304 2.62 -17.25 10.87
N ALA A 305 3.53 -16.47 10.29
CA ALA A 305 4.95 -16.80 10.20
C ALA A 305 5.67 -16.83 11.58
N ALA A 306 5.06 -16.25 12.62
CA ALA A 306 5.74 -15.92 13.88
C ALA A 306 6.99 -15.02 13.70
N ASP A 307 7.03 -14.23 12.62
CA ASP A 307 8.15 -13.34 12.30
C ASP A 307 7.87 -11.93 12.85
N VAL A 308 8.28 -11.72 14.10
CA VAL A 308 8.04 -10.46 14.81
C VAL A 308 8.78 -9.26 14.17
N PRO A 309 10.06 -9.39 13.77
CA PRO A 309 10.78 -8.35 13.02
C PRO A 309 10.09 -7.97 11.71
N LEU A 310 9.62 -8.94 10.92
CA LEU A 310 8.91 -8.66 9.68
C LEU A 310 7.59 -7.90 9.93
N GLY A 311 6.82 -8.29 10.96
CA GLY A 311 5.62 -7.53 11.32
C GLY A 311 5.92 -6.11 11.80
N GLY A 312 7.04 -5.90 12.50
CA GLY A 312 7.55 -4.56 12.80
C GLY A 312 7.87 -3.74 11.54
N TYR A 313 8.44 -4.38 10.51
CA TYR A 313 8.69 -3.73 9.23
C TYR A 313 7.40 -3.38 8.47
N VAL A 314 6.37 -4.23 8.56
CA VAL A 314 5.05 -3.91 8.02
C VAL A 314 4.43 -2.71 8.75
N LEU A 315 4.47 -2.67 10.09
CA LEU A 315 4.00 -1.52 10.87
C LEU A 315 4.77 -0.23 10.55
N ALA A 316 6.08 -0.31 10.36
CA ALA A 316 6.90 0.82 9.91
C ALA A 316 6.47 1.31 8.50
N SER A 317 6.05 0.40 7.61
CA SER A 317 5.50 0.75 6.29
C SER A 317 4.14 1.43 6.41
N MET A 318 3.27 0.95 7.31
CA MET A 318 1.97 1.60 7.61
C MET A 318 2.18 3.00 8.22
N SER A 319 3.12 3.14 9.16
CA SER A 319 3.47 4.42 9.79
C SER A 319 3.94 5.44 8.74
N LEU A 320 4.83 5.03 7.84
CA LEU A 320 5.29 5.83 6.71
C LEU A 320 4.14 6.32 5.83
N GLN A 321 3.20 5.43 5.51
CA GLN A 321 2.04 5.79 4.72
C GLN A 321 1.12 6.77 5.46
N ALA A 322 0.79 6.49 6.73
CA ALA A 322 -0.06 7.37 7.55
C ALA A 322 0.54 8.79 7.66
N THR A 323 1.83 8.87 7.98
CA THR A 323 2.61 10.11 8.06
C THR A 323 2.59 10.87 6.74
N TYR A 324 2.81 10.18 5.62
CA TYR A 324 2.77 10.75 4.28
C TYR A 324 1.39 11.34 3.93
N ARG A 325 0.32 10.69 4.40
CA ARG A 325 -1.07 11.13 4.20
C ARG A 325 -1.52 12.22 5.19
N GLY A 326 -0.66 12.65 6.10
CA GLY A 326 -0.94 13.71 7.08
C GLY A 326 -1.51 13.23 8.41
N PHE A 327 -1.61 11.92 8.62
CA PHE A 327 -2.05 11.29 9.87
C PHE A 327 -0.83 11.00 10.74
N ALA A 328 -0.23 12.06 11.27
CA ALA A 328 1.05 11.98 11.97
C ALA A 328 0.95 11.22 13.30
N ASP A 329 -0.12 11.45 14.07
CA ASP A 329 -0.34 10.80 15.37
C ASP A 329 -0.51 9.29 15.22
N GLU A 330 -1.33 8.83 14.28
CA GLU A 330 -1.45 7.40 13.96
C GLU A 330 -0.14 6.83 13.40
N GLY A 331 0.63 7.66 12.69
CA GLY A 331 1.99 7.33 12.28
C GLY A 331 2.91 7.04 13.47
N VAL A 332 2.83 7.85 14.53
CA VAL A 332 3.58 7.66 15.78
C VAL A 332 3.15 6.36 16.46
N ASP A 333 1.85 6.13 16.62
CA ASP A 333 1.31 4.92 17.25
C ASP A 333 1.81 3.65 16.55
N LEU A 334 1.79 3.63 15.22
CA LEU A 334 2.25 2.50 14.41
C LEU A 334 3.77 2.28 14.54
N ALA A 335 4.57 3.34 14.59
CA ALA A 335 6.01 3.24 14.75
C ALA A 335 6.39 2.75 16.15
N GLN A 336 5.74 3.29 17.18
CA GLN A 336 5.92 2.86 18.57
C GLN A 336 5.49 1.41 18.75
N ALA A 337 4.39 0.99 18.11
CA ALA A 337 3.98 -0.41 18.11
C ALA A 337 5.07 -1.34 17.54
N ALA A 338 5.74 -0.94 16.46
CA ALA A 338 6.85 -1.68 15.88
C ALA A 338 8.03 -1.79 16.87
N VAL A 339 8.40 -0.69 17.53
CA VAL A 339 9.48 -0.62 18.54
C VAL A 339 9.16 -1.52 19.73
N GLU A 340 7.97 -1.37 20.33
CA GLU A 340 7.57 -2.06 21.56
C GLU A 340 7.57 -3.57 21.39
N ARG A 341 6.93 -4.08 20.34
CA ARG A 341 6.80 -5.52 20.12
C ARG A 341 8.12 -6.21 19.77
N ASN A 342 9.10 -5.45 19.27
CA ASN A 342 10.40 -5.98 18.84
C ASN A 342 11.51 -5.86 19.90
N ARG A 343 11.22 -5.29 21.08
CA ARG A 343 12.19 -5.22 22.18
C ARG A 343 12.71 -6.61 22.55
N GLY A 344 14.03 -6.77 22.47
CA GLY A 344 14.71 -8.03 22.79
C GLY A 344 14.57 -9.13 21.72
N LEU A 345 13.89 -8.86 20.60
CA LEU A 345 13.69 -9.84 19.52
C LEU A 345 14.38 -9.41 18.22
N ALA A 346 14.31 -8.13 17.86
CA ALA A 346 14.95 -7.61 16.65
C ALA A 346 16.43 -7.29 16.86
N THR A 347 17.20 -7.31 15.77
CA THR A 347 18.61 -6.89 15.79
C THR A 347 18.72 -5.38 16.09
N ALA A 348 19.92 -4.94 16.48
CA ALA A 348 20.19 -3.53 16.74
C ALA A 348 19.90 -2.65 15.50
N ARG A 349 20.26 -3.12 14.31
CA ARG A 349 20.01 -2.40 13.04
C ARG A 349 18.52 -2.30 12.74
N THR A 350 17.75 -3.36 12.97
CA THR A 350 16.28 -3.32 12.82
C THR A 350 15.64 -2.36 13.81
N MET A 351 16.06 -2.39 15.09
CA MET A 351 15.58 -1.45 16.10
C MET A 351 15.91 0.00 15.74
N SER A 352 17.10 0.26 15.22
CA SER A 352 17.50 1.57 14.71
C SER A 352 16.54 2.07 13.62
N PHE A 353 16.20 1.22 12.64
CA PHE A 353 15.26 1.58 11.59
C PHE A 353 13.86 1.92 12.13
N PHE A 354 13.35 1.17 13.11
CA PHE A 354 12.04 1.48 13.70
C PHE A 354 12.04 2.81 14.47
N ARG A 355 13.12 3.12 15.21
CA ARG A 355 13.28 4.42 15.89
C ARG A 355 13.40 5.58 14.89
N LEU A 356 14.00 5.35 13.72
CA LEU A 356 14.05 6.36 12.66
C LEU A 356 12.68 6.63 12.05
N VAL A 357 11.85 5.59 11.90
CA VAL A 357 10.46 5.76 11.43
C VAL A 357 9.64 6.53 12.47
N GLU A 358 9.80 6.23 13.76
CA GLU A 358 9.20 6.97 14.87
C GLU A 358 9.62 8.45 14.86
N ALA A 359 10.91 8.73 14.63
CA ALA A 359 11.40 10.10 14.51
C ALA A 359 10.72 10.90 13.39
N ARG A 360 10.51 10.28 12.21
CA ARG A 360 9.80 10.93 11.11
C ARG A 360 8.35 11.24 11.44
N ALA A 361 7.67 10.32 12.13
CA ALA A 361 6.27 10.54 12.52
C ALA A 361 6.16 11.71 13.52
N HIS A 362 7.03 11.75 14.55
CA HIS A 362 7.08 12.89 15.48
C HIS A 362 7.45 14.21 14.81
N ALA A 363 8.41 14.19 13.88
CA ALA A 363 8.81 15.37 13.13
C ALA A 363 7.63 15.92 12.31
N LYS A 364 6.85 15.03 11.67
CA LYS A 364 5.65 15.40 10.93
C LYS A 364 4.53 15.94 11.84
N ALA A 365 4.43 15.43 13.07
CA ALA A 365 3.52 15.94 14.10
C ALA A 365 3.97 17.29 14.69
N GLY A 366 5.19 17.76 14.38
CA GLY A 366 5.76 19.00 14.91
C GLY A 366 6.35 18.86 16.33
N ASP A 367 6.47 17.64 16.85
CA ASP A 367 7.04 17.36 18.17
C ASP A 367 8.58 17.25 18.07
N ALA A 368 9.25 18.41 18.09
CA ALA A 368 10.70 18.48 18.00
C ALA A 368 11.44 17.72 19.13
N PRO A 369 11.02 17.82 20.41
CA PRO A 369 11.62 17.03 21.49
C PRO A 369 11.56 15.52 21.26
N ALA A 370 10.39 14.98 20.91
CA ALA A 370 10.21 13.54 20.70
C ALA A 370 10.95 13.06 19.45
N ALA A 371 10.88 13.82 18.34
CA ALA A 371 11.63 13.53 17.12
C ALA A 371 13.14 13.47 17.39
N GLY A 372 13.68 14.45 18.13
CA GLY A 372 15.09 14.47 18.51
C GLY A 372 15.50 13.30 19.41
N ALA A 373 14.64 12.89 20.34
CA ALA A 373 14.87 11.71 21.18
C ALA A 373 14.87 10.41 20.37
N ALA A 374 13.93 10.27 19.43
CA ALA A 374 13.85 9.13 18.53
C ALA A 374 15.06 9.06 17.56
N LEU A 375 15.53 10.19 17.01
CA LEU A 375 16.74 10.24 16.19
C LEU A 375 17.99 9.79 16.96
N ARG A 376 18.20 10.30 18.18
CA ARG A 376 19.32 9.85 19.03
C ARG A 376 19.21 8.37 19.35
N GLY A 377 18.01 7.88 19.64
CA GLY A 377 17.76 6.45 19.85
C GLY A 377 18.10 5.61 18.62
N ALA A 378 17.70 6.05 17.44
CA ALA A 378 18.01 5.39 16.18
C ALA A 378 19.52 5.35 15.91
N GLU A 379 20.23 6.46 16.10
CA GLU A 379 21.68 6.54 15.96
C GLU A 379 22.39 5.60 16.94
N SER A 380 22.05 5.65 18.23
CA SER A 380 22.63 4.77 19.26
C SER A 380 22.40 3.28 18.99
N TRP A 381 21.26 2.90 18.40
CA TRP A 381 21.04 1.52 17.97
C TRP A 381 21.89 1.15 16.75
N LEU A 382 22.06 2.07 15.81
CA LEU A 382 22.88 1.84 14.62
C LEU A 382 24.35 1.64 14.98
N GLU A 383 24.87 2.42 15.92
CA GLU A 383 26.24 2.30 16.46
C GLU A 383 26.53 0.93 17.11
N ARG A 384 25.48 0.26 17.64
CA ARG A 384 25.57 -1.07 18.24
C ARG A 384 25.60 -2.20 17.23
N SER A 385 25.14 -1.97 15.99
CA SER A 385 25.13 -2.99 14.94
C SER A 385 26.57 -3.38 14.57
N ARG A 386 26.78 -4.69 14.35
CA ARG A 386 28.07 -5.27 13.99
C ARG A 386 27.97 -6.06 12.69
N PRO A 387 29.05 -6.09 11.87
CA PRO A 387 29.15 -7.05 10.78
C PRO A 387 28.97 -8.48 11.31
N GLY A 388 28.10 -9.27 10.68
CA GLY A 388 27.79 -10.63 11.10
C GLY A 388 26.54 -10.78 11.98
N ASP A 389 25.93 -9.68 12.43
CA ASP A 389 24.59 -9.72 13.04
C ASP A 389 23.60 -10.39 12.07
N SER A 390 22.65 -11.16 12.60
CA SER A 390 21.63 -11.86 11.80
C SER A 390 20.53 -10.90 11.32
N ASP A 391 20.94 -9.81 10.67
CA ASP A 391 20.04 -8.82 10.10
C ASP A 391 19.17 -9.45 9.01
N PRO A 392 17.86 -9.14 8.99
CA PRO A 392 16.98 -9.66 7.97
C PRO A 392 17.32 -9.07 6.60
N SER A 393 17.24 -9.89 5.55
CA SER A 393 17.65 -9.49 4.19
C SER A 393 16.90 -8.28 3.63
N TRP A 394 15.65 -8.04 4.09
CA TRP A 394 14.88 -6.86 3.69
C TRP A 394 15.43 -5.54 4.22
N LEU A 395 16.34 -5.56 5.20
CA LEU A 395 16.96 -4.37 5.79
C LEU A 395 18.22 -3.92 5.03
N GLY A 396 18.60 -4.59 3.94
CA GLY A 396 19.84 -4.31 3.20
C GLY A 396 20.02 -2.84 2.78
N PHE A 397 18.92 -2.10 2.56
CA PHE A 397 18.94 -0.68 2.20
C PHE A 397 19.33 0.28 3.35
N TYR A 398 19.26 -0.18 4.61
CA TYR A 398 19.34 0.70 5.76
C TYR A 398 20.78 0.85 6.26
N SER A 399 21.48 1.90 5.83
CA SER A 399 22.83 2.28 6.29
C SER A 399 22.83 3.64 6.98
N TYR A 400 24.00 4.11 7.44
CA TYR A 400 24.17 5.48 7.91
C TYR A 400 23.75 6.54 6.86
N ASP A 401 23.96 6.26 5.57
CA ASP A 401 23.55 7.19 4.51
C ASP A 401 22.01 7.30 4.42
N ARG A 402 21.31 6.18 4.65
CA ARG A 402 19.84 6.18 4.75
C ARG A 402 19.36 6.85 6.02
N PHE A 403 20.01 6.59 7.16
CA PHE A 403 19.71 7.28 8.42
C PHE A 403 19.84 8.80 8.26
N ALA A 404 20.96 9.26 7.69
CA ALA A 404 21.21 10.68 7.48
C ALA A 404 20.16 11.33 6.55
N ALA A 405 19.76 10.64 5.48
CA ALA A 405 18.71 11.11 4.58
C ALA A 405 17.38 11.33 5.31
N ASP A 406 16.94 10.35 6.09
CA ASP A 406 15.67 10.42 6.83
C ASP A 406 15.75 11.42 7.99
N ALA A 407 16.91 11.59 8.62
CA ALA A 407 17.15 12.63 9.61
C ALA A 407 17.03 14.03 8.99
N ALA A 408 17.57 14.24 7.78
CA ALA A 408 17.40 15.51 7.05
C ALA A 408 15.91 15.81 6.78
N GLU A 409 15.12 14.81 6.39
CA GLU A 409 13.67 14.95 6.24
C GLU A 409 12.97 15.32 7.57
N CYS A 410 13.35 14.70 8.68
CA CYS A 410 12.84 15.07 10.01
C CYS A 410 13.13 16.55 10.31
N TYR A 411 14.38 16.99 10.12
CA TYR A 411 14.76 18.38 10.40
C TYR A 411 14.12 19.39 9.44
N ARG A 412 13.79 18.98 8.21
CA ARG A 412 13.03 19.81 7.26
C ARG A 412 11.62 20.04 7.78
N ASP A 413 10.94 18.97 8.19
CA ASP A 413 9.57 19.06 8.73
C ASP A 413 9.54 19.88 10.04
N LEU A 414 10.63 19.85 10.82
CA LEU A 414 10.85 20.68 12.01
C LEU A 414 11.39 22.09 11.72
N LYS A 415 11.57 22.49 10.45
CA LYS A 415 12.08 23.80 10.03
C LYS A 415 13.44 24.16 10.63
N ALA A 416 14.37 23.21 10.65
CA ALA A 416 15.73 23.34 11.19
C ALA A 416 16.81 23.31 10.08
N PRO A 417 16.91 24.35 9.22
CA PRO A 417 17.67 24.31 7.96
C PRO A 417 19.16 23.98 8.12
N ARG A 418 19.79 24.42 9.23
CA ARG A 418 21.19 24.07 9.53
C ARG A 418 21.40 22.56 9.68
N GLN A 419 20.46 21.87 10.33
CA GLN A 419 20.53 20.42 10.48
C GLN A 419 20.19 19.71 9.17
N VAL A 420 19.21 20.21 8.41
CA VAL A 420 18.89 19.66 7.09
C VAL A 420 20.13 19.66 6.20
N ARG A 421 20.85 20.79 6.11
CA ARG A 421 22.09 20.88 5.34
C ARG A 421 23.13 19.87 5.80
N ARG A 422 23.45 19.85 7.09
CA ARG A 422 24.43 18.91 7.67
C ARG A 422 24.12 17.45 7.33
N PHE A 423 22.87 17.02 7.55
CA PHE A 423 22.48 15.63 7.33
C PHE A 423 22.33 15.28 5.85
N THR A 424 22.01 16.26 5.00
CA THR A 424 21.99 16.05 3.55
C THR A 424 23.39 15.91 2.96
N GLU A 425 24.36 16.71 3.43
CA GLU A 425 25.78 16.56 3.07
C GLU A 425 26.29 15.15 3.44
N LEU A 426 25.96 14.65 4.64
CA LEU A 426 26.29 13.28 5.05
C LEU A 426 25.63 12.23 4.14
N ALA A 427 24.33 12.38 3.85
CA ALA A 427 23.57 11.45 3.03
C ALA A 427 24.02 11.37 1.56
N LEU A 428 24.68 12.42 1.07
CA LEU A 428 25.20 12.55 -0.29
C LEU A 428 26.72 12.32 -0.39
N SER A 429 27.40 12.06 0.73
CA SER A 429 28.86 11.89 0.77
C SER A 429 29.38 10.69 -0.03
N LYS A 430 28.51 9.74 -0.37
CA LYS A 430 28.85 8.55 -1.17
C LYS A 430 27.92 8.42 -2.38
N PRO A 431 28.45 8.17 -3.58
CA PRO A 431 27.64 7.78 -4.73
C PRO A 431 26.90 6.46 -4.43
N THR A 432 25.59 6.41 -4.69
CA THR A 432 24.80 5.18 -4.52
C THR A 432 24.21 4.73 -5.86
N GLU A 433 24.96 3.91 -6.59
CA GLU A 433 24.54 3.35 -7.89
C GLU A 433 23.36 2.36 -7.78
N GLU A 434 23.21 1.71 -6.62
CA GLU A 434 22.14 0.73 -6.36
C GLU A 434 20.84 1.36 -5.84
N PHE A 435 20.89 2.57 -5.27
CA PHE A 435 19.77 3.23 -4.60
C PHE A 435 19.35 4.54 -5.29
N VAL A 436 19.27 4.50 -6.63
CA VAL A 436 19.02 5.67 -7.48
C VAL A 436 17.74 6.42 -7.09
N ARG A 437 16.66 5.69 -6.74
CA ARG A 437 15.41 6.32 -6.27
C ARG A 437 15.60 7.12 -4.98
N SER A 438 16.23 6.51 -3.99
CA SER A 438 16.50 7.19 -2.71
C SER A 438 17.46 8.37 -2.91
N HIS A 439 18.40 8.26 -3.84
CA HIS A 439 19.31 9.35 -4.20
C HIS A 439 18.56 10.56 -4.81
N GLY A 440 17.61 10.32 -5.73
CA GLY A 440 16.77 11.37 -6.30
C GLY A 440 15.99 12.14 -5.23
N LEU A 441 15.33 11.42 -4.30
CA LEU A 441 14.62 12.05 -3.19
C LEU A 441 15.54 12.90 -2.29
N ARG A 442 16.73 12.40 -1.97
CA ARG A 442 17.74 13.14 -1.17
C ARG A 442 18.18 14.43 -1.86
N LEU A 443 18.35 14.43 -3.18
CA LEU A 443 18.69 15.63 -3.95
C LEU A 443 17.57 16.67 -3.90
N VAL A 444 16.30 16.26 -3.94
CA VAL A 444 15.17 17.20 -3.77
C VAL A 444 15.18 17.80 -2.36
N VAL A 445 15.36 16.98 -1.32
CA VAL A 445 15.45 17.46 0.07
C VAL A 445 16.62 18.45 0.23
N SER A 446 17.76 18.17 -0.39
CA SER A 446 18.90 19.09 -0.46
C SER A 446 18.53 20.44 -1.09
N ALA A 447 17.83 20.41 -2.23
CA ALA A 447 17.43 21.61 -2.94
C ALA A 447 16.49 22.50 -2.10
N VAL A 448 15.54 21.88 -1.40
CA VAL A 448 14.64 22.58 -0.47
C VAL A 448 15.44 23.21 0.68
N ALA A 449 16.42 22.48 1.24
CA ALA A 449 17.26 22.98 2.33
C ALA A 449 18.09 24.21 1.94
N GLU A 450 18.69 24.19 0.75
CA GLU A 450 19.46 25.30 0.21
C GLU A 450 18.56 26.52 -0.05
N LEU A 451 17.35 26.28 -0.57
CA LEU A 451 16.37 27.35 -0.81
C LEU A 451 15.94 28.01 0.51
N GLU A 452 15.60 27.22 1.53
CA GLU A 452 15.23 27.72 2.85
C GLU A 452 16.39 28.43 3.57
N SER A 453 17.63 28.12 3.19
CA SER A 453 18.84 28.79 3.68
C SER A 453 19.19 30.07 2.91
N GLY A 454 18.41 30.43 1.88
CA GLY A 454 18.64 31.61 1.04
C GLY A 454 19.64 31.40 -0.11
N ASN A 455 20.12 30.17 -0.33
CA ASN A 455 21.09 29.84 -1.37
C ASN A 455 20.39 29.39 -2.66
N LEU A 456 19.73 30.32 -3.35
CA LEU A 456 18.93 30.03 -4.56
C LEU A 456 19.73 29.28 -5.64
N ASP A 457 21.00 29.64 -5.82
CA ASP A 457 21.89 29.00 -6.79
C ASP A 457 22.15 27.53 -6.48
N ALA A 458 22.47 27.22 -5.22
CA ALA A 458 22.69 25.85 -4.78
C ALA A 458 21.39 25.04 -4.83
N ALA A 459 20.25 25.68 -4.51
CA ALA A 459 18.93 25.08 -4.64
C ALA A 459 18.60 24.69 -6.08
N CYS A 460 18.81 25.60 -7.04
CA CYS A 460 18.59 25.31 -8.46
C CYS A 460 19.52 24.20 -8.97
N ALA A 461 20.80 24.24 -8.60
CA ALA A 461 21.77 23.21 -9.01
C ALA A 461 21.41 21.81 -8.47
N ALA A 462 21.02 21.72 -7.19
CA ALA A 462 20.54 20.47 -6.60
C ALA A 462 19.21 20.03 -7.23
N GLY A 463 18.29 20.96 -7.47
CA GLY A 463 17.01 20.71 -8.15
C GLY A 463 17.18 20.14 -9.55
N THR A 464 18.11 20.68 -10.34
CA THR A 464 18.41 20.16 -11.69
C THR A 464 18.88 18.72 -11.65
N ARG A 465 19.84 18.40 -10.77
CA ARG A 465 20.29 17.00 -10.58
C ARG A 465 19.14 16.10 -10.12
N ALA A 466 18.27 16.60 -9.24
CA ALA A 466 17.11 15.85 -8.76
C ALA A 466 16.14 15.51 -9.89
N VAL A 467 15.84 16.46 -10.78
CA VAL A 467 14.98 16.26 -11.96
C VAL A 467 15.59 15.27 -12.95
N GLU A 468 16.90 15.34 -13.20
CA GLU A 468 17.61 14.40 -14.08
C GLU A 468 17.55 12.96 -13.56
N VAL A 469 17.69 12.77 -12.25
CA VAL A 469 17.56 11.46 -11.60
C VAL A 469 16.09 11.01 -11.62
N ALA A 470 15.16 11.87 -11.23
CA ALA A 470 13.73 11.57 -11.19
C ALA A 470 13.17 11.17 -12.55
N GLY A 471 13.65 11.76 -13.65
CA GLY A 471 13.26 11.39 -15.02
C GLY A 471 13.63 9.96 -15.43
N ARG A 472 14.45 9.26 -14.64
CA ARG A 472 14.86 7.86 -14.89
C ARG A 472 14.15 6.85 -13.99
N ILE A 473 13.24 7.29 -13.12
CA ILE A 473 12.59 6.48 -12.08
C ILE A 473 11.07 6.57 -12.23
N SER A 474 10.38 5.44 -12.09
CA SER A 474 8.92 5.44 -12.00
C SER A 474 8.47 5.49 -10.53
N SER A 475 8.20 6.70 -10.03
CA SER A 475 7.80 6.97 -8.63
C SER A 475 6.97 8.25 -8.53
N ALA A 476 5.70 8.12 -8.18
CA ALA A 476 4.79 9.25 -7.97
C ALA A 476 5.26 10.14 -6.81
N ARG A 477 5.79 9.51 -5.74
CA ARG A 477 6.33 10.23 -4.58
C ARG A 477 7.51 11.12 -4.95
N THR A 478 8.40 10.66 -5.83
CA THR A 478 9.53 11.46 -6.31
C THR A 478 9.04 12.67 -7.12
N THR A 479 8.05 12.47 -7.99
CA THR A 479 7.40 13.54 -8.75
C THR A 479 6.70 14.57 -7.84
N GLU A 480 6.05 14.14 -6.76
CA GLU A 480 5.44 15.05 -5.78
C GLU A 480 6.47 15.91 -5.05
N TYR A 481 7.61 15.34 -4.67
CA TYR A 481 8.72 16.10 -4.08
C TYR A 481 9.27 17.15 -5.04
N VAL A 482 9.45 16.81 -6.32
CA VAL A 482 9.84 17.79 -7.34
C VAL A 482 8.79 18.89 -7.49
N ARG A 483 7.50 18.55 -7.48
CA ARG A 483 6.41 19.53 -7.55
C ARG A 483 6.43 20.48 -6.36
N ASP A 484 6.65 19.99 -5.15
CA ASP A 484 6.80 20.83 -3.94
C ASP A 484 7.99 21.79 -4.04
N LEU A 485 9.15 21.31 -4.51
CA LEU A 485 10.31 22.17 -4.75
C LEU A 485 9.99 23.29 -5.75
N LEU A 486 9.35 22.98 -6.88
CA LEU A 486 9.01 23.96 -7.90
C LEU A 486 7.98 24.98 -7.43
N HIS A 487 7.04 24.55 -6.57
CA HIS A 487 6.07 25.43 -5.94
C HIS A 487 6.77 26.42 -4.99
N ARG A 488 7.72 25.94 -4.16
CA ARG A 488 8.53 26.81 -3.28
C ARG A 488 9.41 27.80 -4.03
N LEU A 489 9.79 27.49 -5.27
CA LEU A 489 10.54 28.37 -6.16
C LEU A 489 9.65 29.39 -6.90
N GLU A 490 8.32 29.36 -6.74
CA GLU A 490 7.40 30.33 -7.35
C GLU A 490 7.73 31.80 -7.14
N PRO A 491 8.12 32.25 -5.94
CA PRO A 491 8.51 33.63 -5.71
C PRO A 491 9.73 34.09 -6.51
N TYR A 492 10.55 33.15 -7.03
CA TYR A 492 11.78 33.43 -7.78
C TYR A 492 11.60 33.17 -9.29
N GLY A 493 10.36 33.19 -9.79
CA GLY A 493 10.04 32.76 -11.15
C GLY A 493 10.71 33.55 -12.28
N ASP A 494 11.11 34.80 -12.02
CA ASP A 494 11.79 35.66 -12.99
C ASP A 494 13.29 35.36 -13.11
N GLU A 495 13.84 34.55 -12.18
CA GLU A 495 15.24 34.14 -12.22
C GLU A 495 15.48 33.10 -13.34
N PRO A 496 16.43 33.34 -14.27
CA PRO A 496 16.64 32.45 -15.42
C PRO A 496 16.87 30.97 -15.06
N ARG A 497 17.56 30.73 -13.93
CA ARG A 497 17.84 29.37 -13.43
C ARG A 497 16.58 28.64 -12.95
N VAL A 498 15.62 29.37 -12.39
CA VAL A 498 14.34 28.82 -11.94
C VAL A 498 13.46 28.49 -13.15
N ALA A 499 13.47 29.36 -14.16
CA ALA A 499 12.79 29.10 -15.43
C ALA A 499 13.37 27.85 -16.13
N GLU A 500 14.70 27.72 -16.21
CA GLU A 500 15.36 26.55 -16.78
C GLU A 500 14.99 25.26 -16.04
N LEU A 501 15.03 25.27 -14.70
CA LEU A 501 14.66 24.11 -13.88
C LEU A 501 13.20 23.67 -14.13
N ARG A 502 12.28 24.64 -14.24
CA ARG A 502 10.87 24.35 -14.56
C ARG A 502 10.68 23.72 -15.93
N GLU A 503 11.38 24.23 -16.94
CA GLU A 503 11.32 23.64 -18.28
C GLU A 503 11.88 22.22 -18.29
N ARG A 504 13.00 21.97 -17.61
CA ARG A 504 13.56 20.63 -17.45
C ARG A 504 12.62 19.67 -16.72
N ALA A 505 11.85 20.15 -15.75
CA ALA A 505 10.91 19.34 -14.98
C ALA A 505 9.59 19.05 -15.74
N ARG A 506 9.27 19.82 -16.78
CA ARG A 506 8.00 19.71 -17.52
C ARG A 506 7.68 18.27 -17.99
N PRO A 507 8.60 17.50 -18.60
CA PRO A 507 8.30 16.12 -19.03
C PRO A 507 7.91 15.20 -17.87
N LEU A 508 8.55 15.36 -16.71
CA LEU A 508 8.27 14.58 -15.50
C LEU A 508 6.87 14.88 -14.93
N LEU A 509 6.40 16.11 -15.06
CA LEU A 509 5.12 16.56 -14.48
C LEU A 509 3.91 16.32 -15.37
N VAL A 510 4.12 16.15 -16.68
CA VAL A 510 3.05 15.91 -17.69
C VAL A 510 2.82 14.40 -17.92
N ALA A 511 3.81 13.56 -17.63
CA ALA A 511 3.65 12.11 -17.73
C ALA A 511 2.65 11.61 -16.67
N PRO A 512 1.60 10.83 -17.05
CA PRO A 512 0.86 10.05 -16.06
C PRO A 512 1.83 9.03 -15.44
N ALA A 513 1.86 8.99 -14.11
CA ALA A 513 2.73 8.10 -13.32
C ALA A 513 2.36 6.62 -13.51
#